data_AF-A0A060XXH1-F1
#
_entry.id   AF-A0A060XXH1-F1
#
_cell.length_a   1.000
_cell.length_b   1.000
_cell.length_c   1.000
_cell.angle_alpha   90.00
_cell.angle_beta   90.00
_cell.angle_gamma   90.00
#
_symmetry.space_group_name_H-M   'P 1'
#
loop_
_entity.id
_entity.type
_entity.pdbx_description
1 polymer ?
#
loop_
_entity_poly.entity_id
_entity_poly.type
_entity_poly.pdbx_seq_one_letter_code
_entity_poly.pdbx_strand_id
1 'polypeptide(L)'
;MLTLKCDPSSRKPNLHDVILINLDYVSEVDIINDRTETPPLASLNVSKLANRARSEKEDKLSQAYAISAGVSVEGQHLFQTIHKTIKDCKWQEKNIMVMDDVVISPPYQADNCKGKEGSALSHVRKIVEKHFRDLESQKQRSQAQQTQNSTLSS
;
A
#
# COMPACT_ATOMS: atom_id res chain seq x y z
N MET A 1 5.55 -8.21 -31.28
CA MET A 1 4.47 -7.71 -30.40
C MET A 1 3.96 -6.40 -30.96
N LEU A 2 2.65 -6.30 -31.17
CA LEU A 2 1.96 -5.06 -31.59
C LEU A 2 1.16 -4.52 -30.41
N THR A 3 1.29 -3.21 -30.15
CA THR A 3 0.56 -2.53 -29.07
C THR A 3 -0.50 -1.63 -29.66
N LEU A 4 -1.76 -1.86 -29.30
CA LEU A 4 -2.88 -1.02 -29.70
C LEU A 4 -3.33 -0.18 -28.51
N LYS A 5 -3.49 1.12 -28.74
CA LYS A 5 -4.07 2.07 -27.78
C LYS A 5 -5.51 2.33 -28.19
N CYS A 6 -6.46 1.97 -27.35
CA CYS A 6 -7.89 2.10 -27.58
C CYS A 6 -8.52 3.07 -26.56
N ASP A 7 -9.75 3.50 -26.86
CA ASP A 7 -10.54 4.29 -25.92
C ASP A 7 -10.85 3.48 -24.65
N PRO A 8 -10.90 4.13 -23.48
CA PRO A 8 -11.08 3.43 -22.21
C PRO A 8 -12.49 2.85 -22.06
N SER A 9 -12.60 1.54 -21.92
CA SER A 9 -13.85 0.87 -21.50
C SER A 9 -14.32 1.34 -20.12
N SER A 10 -13.39 1.78 -19.26
CA SER A 10 -13.67 2.31 -17.91
C SER A 10 -14.35 3.68 -17.87
N ARG A 11 -14.54 4.36 -19.02
CA ARG A 11 -15.07 5.73 -19.14
C ARG A 11 -14.29 6.81 -18.37
N LYS A 12 -13.07 6.51 -17.90
CA LYS A 12 -12.18 7.50 -17.28
C LYS A 12 -11.36 8.20 -18.36
N PRO A 13 -11.46 9.54 -18.51
CA PRO A 13 -10.89 10.26 -19.65
C PRO A 13 -9.35 10.24 -19.70
N ASN A 14 -8.69 9.99 -18.57
CA ASN A 14 -7.23 9.95 -18.47
C ASN A 14 -6.65 8.52 -18.53
N LEU A 15 -7.46 7.54 -18.89
CA LEU A 15 -7.03 6.15 -19.06
C LEU A 15 -7.24 5.71 -20.50
N HIS A 16 -6.54 4.65 -20.88
CA HIS A 16 -6.67 4.01 -22.19
C HIS A 16 -6.62 2.51 -22.00
N ASP A 17 -7.35 1.81 -22.87
CA ASP A 17 -7.24 0.37 -22.95
C ASP A 17 -6.05 0.05 -23.86
N VAL A 18 -5.09 -0.72 -23.35
CA VAL A 18 -3.88 -1.09 -24.08
C VAL A 18 -3.93 -2.58 -24.36
N ILE A 19 -3.96 -2.93 -25.65
CA ILE A 19 -4.02 -4.32 -26.12
C ILE A 19 -2.64 -4.71 -26.65
N LEU A 20 -2.08 -5.79 -26.13
CA LEU A 20 -0.80 -6.35 -26.56
C LEU A 20 -1.08 -7.60 -27.38
N ILE A 21 -0.73 -7.56 -28.68
CA ILE A 21 -0.89 -8.67 -29.60
C ILE A 21 0.47 -9.33 -29.78
N ASN A 22 0.55 -10.63 -29.47
CA ASN A 22 1.73 -11.40 -29.86
C ASN A 22 1.69 -11.68 -31.37
N LEU A 23 2.68 -11.18 -32.09
CA LEU A 23 2.74 -11.32 -33.54
C LEU A 23 3.19 -12.72 -33.98
N ASP A 24 3.75 -13.54 -33.08
CA ASP A 24 4.15 -14.92 -33.41
C ASP A 24 2.94 -15.81 -33.79
N TYR A 25 1.74 -15.42 -33.36
CA TYR A 25 0.48 -16.10 -33.65
C TYR A 25 -0.36 -15.37 -34.71
N VAL A 26 0.24 -14.43 -35.44
CA VAL A 26 -0.45 -13.65 -36.48
C VAL A 26 0.08 -14.07 -37.84
N SER A 27 -0.81 -14.54 -38.72
CA SER A 27 -0.43 -15.03 -40.05
C SER A 27 -0.07 -13.91 -41.02
N GLU A 28 -0.72 -12.75 -40.90
CA GLU A 28 -0.59 -11.64 -41.85
C GLU A 28 -0.89 -10.30 -41.17
N VAL A 29 -0.12 -9.27 -41.53
CA VAL A 29 -0.28 -7.89 -41.05
C VAL A 29 -0.09 -6.94 -42.21
N ASP A 30 -1.12 -6.16 -42.52
CA ASP A 30 -1.08 -5.11 -43.54
C ASP A 30 -1.01 -3.72 -42.91
N ILE A 31 -0.11 -2.89 -43.40
CA ILE A 31 0.02 -1.49 -42.99
C ILE A 31 -0.87 -0.64 -43.89
N ILE A 32 -2.04 -0.24 -43.38
CA ILE A 32 -3.02 0.57 -44.13
C ILE A 32 -2.59 2.05 -44.19
N ASN A 33 -2.02 2.56 -43.09
CA ASN A 33 -1.56 3.93 -42.99
C ASN A 33 -0.45 4.03 -41.95
N ASP A 34 0.71 4.55 -42.34
CA ASP A 34 1.86 4.75 -41.46
C ASP A 34 2.05 6.23 -41.19
N ARG A 35 2.06 6.61 -39.91
CA ARG A 35 2.35 7.99 -39.50
C ARG A 35 3.81 8.05 -39.06
N THR A 36 4.63 8.67 -39.91
CA THR A 36 6.07 8.87 -39.66
C THR A 36 6.36 9.91 -38.57
N GLU A 37 5.41 10.81 -38.28
CA GLU A 37 5.54 11.78 -37.20
C GLU A 37 5.13 11.15 -35.86
N THR A 38 6.12 10.88 -35.01
CA THR A 38 5.86 10.42 -33.64
C THR A 38 5.42 11.61 -32.79
N PRO A 39 4.21 11.61 -32.20
CA PRO A 39 3.83 12.66 -31.27
C PRO A 39 4.84 12.69 -30.11
N PRO A 40 5.16 13.89 -29.58
CA PRO A 40 6.12 14.01 -28.49
C PRO A 40 5.67 13.17 -27.31
N LEU A 41 6.54 12.28 -26.85
CA LEU A 41 6.28 11.46 -25.68
C LEU A 41 6.13 12.38 -24.46
N ALA A 42 5.16 12.06 -23.60
CA ALA A 42 5.04 12.74 -22.32
C ALA A 42 6.33 12.53 -21.52
N SER A 43 6.89 13.61 -20.96
CA SER A 43 8.10 13.51 -20.15
C SER A 43 7.80 12.70 -18.88
N LEU A 44 8.57 11.63 -18.68
CA LEU A 44 8.50 10.83 -17.48
C LEU A 44 9.30 11.51 -16.37
N ASN A 45 8.71 11.62 -15.18
CA ASN A 45 9.46 12.05 -13.99
C ASN A 45 10.24 10.85 -13.44
N VAL A 46 11.44 10.63 -13.97
CA VAL A 46 12.32 9.52 -13.61
C VAL A 46 12.65 9.53 -12.11
N SER A 47 12.84 10.71 -11.52
CA SER A 47 13.11 10.87 -10.09
C SER A 47 11.96 10.35 -9.22
N LYS A 48 10.71 10.64 -9.60
CA LYS A 48 9.52 10.14 -8.90
C LYS A 48 9.40 8.62 -9.00
N LEU A 49 9.71 8.06 -10.17
CA LEU A 49 9.73 6.60 -10.37
C LEU A 49 10.80 5.93 -9.52
N ALA A 50 12.02 6.47 -9.50
CA ALA A 50 13.12 5.96 -8.69
C ALA A 50 12.79 6.01 -7.19
N ASN A 51 12.18 7.10 -6.72
CA ASN A 51 11.77 7.23 -5.32
C ASN A 51 10.68 6.21 -4.94
N ARG A 52 9.70 5.97 -5.83
CA ARG A 52 8.69 4.92 -5.62
C ARG A 52 9.35 3.54 -5.54
N ALA A 53 10.25 3.23 -6.46
CA ALA A 53 10.95 1.95 -6.46
C ALA A 53 11.77 1.71 -5.19
N ARG A 54 12.44 2.76 -4.67
CA ARG A 54 13.17 2.68 -3.39
C ARG A 54 12.23 2.48 -2.20
N SER A 55 11.14 3.26 -2.12
CA SER A 55 10.15 3.12 -1.03
C SER A 55 9.55 1.72 -0.98
N GLU A 56 9.12 1.17 -2.12
CA GLU A 56 8.55 -0.18 -2.18
C GLU A 56 9.55 -1.27 -1.78
N LYS A 57 10.83 -1.08 -2.11
CA LYS A 57 11.91 -1.97 -1.68
C LYS A 57 12.09 -1.91 -0.16
N GLU A 58 12.14 -0.71 0.40
CA GLU A 58 12.29 -0.49 1.83
C GLU A 58 11.11 -1.05 2.63
N ASP A 59 9.87 -0.82 2.17
CA ASP A 59 8.65 -1.35 2.77
C ASP A 59 8.67 -2.89 2.83
N LYS A 60 9.07 -3.55 1.74
CA LYS A 60 9.18 -5.01 1.70
C LYS A 60 10.30 -5.55 2.59
N LEU A 61 11.44 -4.88 2.63
CA LEU A 61 12.55 -5.26 3.52
C LEU A 61 12.13 -5.12 4.99
N SER A 62 11.44 -4.04 5.34
CA SER A 62 10.89 -3.83 6.68
C SER A 62 9.87 -4.91 7.07
N GLN A 63 8.99 -5.29 6.15
CA GLN A 63 8.03 -6.37 6.38
C GLN A 63 8.73 -7.74 6.57
N ALA A 64 9.71 -8.06 5.72
CA ALA A 64 10.49 -9.29 5.84
C ALA A 64 11.27 -9.35 7.17
N TYR A 65 11.84 -8.22 7.59
CA TYR A 65 12.50 -8.09 8.89
C TYR A 65 11.54 -8.44 10.03
N ALA A 66 10.35 -7.83 10.08
CA ALA A 66 9.38 -8.06 11.15
C ALA A 66 8.97 -9.54 11.26
N ILE A 67 8.76 -10.20 10.12
CA ILE A 67 8.48 -11.64 10.07
C ILE A 67 9.65 -12.44 10.64
N SER A 68 10.88 -12.16 10.19
CA SER A 68 12.08 -12.87 10.64
C SER A 68 12.37 -12.66 12.14
N ALA A 69 12.04 -11.49 12.68
CA ALA A 69 12.18 -11.16 14.09
C ALA A 69 11.08 -11.80 14.97
N GLY A 70 10.06 -12.44 14.38
CA GLY A 70 8.95 -13.04 15.11
C GLY A 70 8.01 -12.00 15.74
N VAL A 71 7.81 -10.87 15.07
CA VAL A 71 6.81 -9.85 15.44
C VAL A 71 5.41 -10.39 15.20
N SER A 72 4.48 -10.18 16.14
CA SER A 72 3.08 -10.61 15.98
C SER A 72 2.39 -9.91 14.81
N VAL A 73 1.35 -10.54 14.26
CA VAL A 73 0.59 -9.98 13.12
C VAL A 73 -0.03 -8.63 13.49
N GLU A 74 -0.48 -8.47 14.74
CA GLU A 74 -0.99 -7.20 15.27
C GLU A 74 0.09 -6.11 15.25
N GLY A 75 1.30 -6.43 15.72
CA GLY A 75 2.43 -5.49 15.67
C GLY A 75 2.78 -5.08 14.24
N GLN A 76 2.77 -6.02 13.30
CA GLN A 76 3.01 -5.74 11.88
C GLN A 76 1.94 -4.80 11.30
N HIS A 77 0.66 -5.03 11.60
CA HIS A 77 -0.44 -4.15 11.15
C HIS A 77 -0.39 -2.76 11.79
N LEU A 78 -0.01 -2.67 13.06
CA LEU A 78 0.19 -1.39 13.73
C LEU A 78 1.33 -0.61 13.06
N PHE A 79 2.47 -1.25 12.80
CA PHE A 79 3.59 -0.61 12.11
C PHE A 79 3.16 -0.06 10.75
N GLN A 80 2.42 -0.84 9.95
CA GLN A 80 1.89 -0.36 8.66
C GLN A 80 0.97 0.85 8.81
N THR A 81 0.16 0.88 9.87
CA THR A 81 -0.74 2.01 10.16
C THR A 81 0.06 3.25 10.50
N ILE A 82 1.04 3.13 11.40
CA ILE A 82 1.94 4.22 11.77
C ILE A 82 2.72 4.69 10.54
N HIS A 83 3.30 3.79 9.75
CA HIS A 83 4.11 4.11 8.56
C HIS A 83 3.32 4.83 7.44
N LYS A 84 2.00 4.66 7.40
CA LYS A 84 1.11 5.43 6.51
C LYS A 84 0.91 6.87 6.99
N THR A 85 0.93 7.10 8.30
CA THR A 85 0.72 8.43 8.90
C THR A 85 2.04 9.18 9.11
N ILE A 86 3.08 8.48 9.56
CA ILE A 86 4.40 8.99 9.92
C ILE A 86 5.43 8.15 9.18
N LYS A 87 6.11 8.75 8.19
CA LYS A 87 7.09 8.03 7.37
C LYS A 87 8.37 7.69 8.11
N ASP A 88 8.70 8.49 9.13
CA ASP A 88 9.85 8.26 9.99
C ASP A 88 9.50 7.28 11.11
N CYS A 89 9.40 6.00 10.75
CA CYS A 89 9.32 4.92 11.71
C CYS A 89 10.10 3.70 11.21
N LYS A 90 10.71 2.96 12.14
CA LYS A 90 11.55 1.80 11.85
C LYS A 90 11.41 0.75 12.93
N TRP A 91 11.80 -0.48 12.59
CA TRP A 91 11.91 -1.54 13.57
C TRP A 91 13.20 -1.40 14.39
N GLN A 92 13.08 -1.57 15.70
CA GLN A 92 14.20 -1.77 16.62
C GLN A 92 13.97 -3.08 17.35
N GLU A 93 14.60 -4.16 16.89
CA GLU A 93 14.29 -5.53 17.31
C GLU A 93 12.81 -5.85 17.08
N LYS A 94 12.04 -6.08 18.14
CA LYS A 94 10.57 -6.26 18.08
C LYS A 94 9.80 -4.96 18.35
N ASN A 95 10.48 -3.86 18.63
CA ASN A 95 9.83 -2.59 18.94
C ASN A 95 9.65 -1.74 17.70
N ILE A 96 8.63 -0.87 17.71
CA ILE A 96 8.43 0.16 16.70
C ILE A 96 9.03 1.46 17.23
N MET A 97 10.03 1.99 16.56
CA MET A 97 10.62 3.29 16.85
C MET A 97 10.03 4.34 15.90
N VAL A 98 9.47 5.40 16.46
CA VAL A 98 8.80 6.48 15.74
C VAL A 98 9.53 7.78 16.01
N MET A 99 9.99 8.45 14.94
CA MET A 99 10.73 9.72 14.98
C MET A 99 11.95 9.71 15.93
N ASP A 100 12.55 8.55 16.17
CA ASP A 100 13.63 8.33 17.16
C ASP A 100 13.32 8.78 18.61
N ASP A 101 12.08 9.19 18.89
CA ASP A 101 11.64 9.79 20.16
C ASP A 101 10.69 8.89 20.95
N VAL A 102 9.93 8.04 20.24
CA VAL A 102 8.89 7.18 20.82
C VAL A 102 9.15 5.72 20.43
N VAL A 103 9.12 4.84 21.42
CA VAL A 103 9.26 3.39 21.28
C VAL A 103 7.96 2.73 21.70
N ILE A 104 7.42 1.88 20.83
CA ILE A 104 6.24 1.05 21.10
C ILE A 104 6.72 -0.39 21.21
N SER A 105 6.55 -0.98 22.38
CA SER A 105 6.96 -2.35 22.66
C SER A 105 5.78 -3.32 22.63
N PRO A 106 5.99 -4.62 22.38
CA PRO A 106 4.94 -5.64 22.57
C PRO A 106 4.32 -5.53 23.98
N PRO A 107 3.00 -5.73 24.14
CA PRO A 107 1.97 -6.15 23.17
C PRO A 107 1.37 -5.02 22.31
N TYR A 108 2.12 -3.93 22.10
CA TYR A 108 1.80 -2.82 21.18
C TYR A 108 0.54 -2.02 21.52
N GLN A 109 0.20 -1.91 22.81
CA GLN A 109 -0.90 -1.08 23.27
C GLN A 109 -0.46 0.38 23.48
N ALA A 110 -1.44 1.28 23.64
CA ALA A 110 -1.17 2.69 23.92
C ALA A 110 -0.32 2.88 25.20
N ASP A 111 -0.53 2.03 26.20
CA ASP A 111 0.23 2.02 27.45
C ASP A 111 1.68 1.53 27.26
N ASN A 112 1.97 0.79 26.19
CA ASN A 112 3.32 0.33 25.87
C ASN A 112 4.14 1.34 25.06
N CYS A 113 3.57 2.52 24.77
CA CYS A 113 4.28 3.62 24.16
C CYS A 113 5.10 4.37 25.22
N LYS A 114 6.42 4.39 25.02
CA LYS A 114 7.39 5.08 25.89
C LYS A 114 8.17 6.12 25.08
N GLY A 115 8.43 7.27 25.66
CA GLY A 115 9.17 8.36 25.01
C GLY A 115 9.22 9.57 25.93
N LYS A 116 9.80 10.68 25.45
CA LYS A 116 9.74 11.94 26.19
C LYS A 116 8.28 12.43 26.27
N GLU A 117 7.87 12.90 27.45
CA GLU A 117 6.55 13.50 27.64
C GLU A 117 6.39 14.70 26.70
N GLY A 118 5.27 14.73 25.96
CA GLY A 118 5.03 15.78 24.97
C GLY A 118 4.03 15.40 23.88
N SER A 119 4.01 16.24 22.84
CA SER A 119 3.09 16.11 21.71
C SER A 119 3.35 14.85 20.88
N ALA A 120 4.61 14.46 20.68
CA ALA A 120 4.99 13.27 19.91
C ALA A 120 4.42 11.99 20.53
N LEU A 121 4.70 11.75 21.82
CA LEU A 121 4.16 10.60 22.55
C LEU A 121 2.62 10.58 22.56
N SER A 122 2.00 11.74 22.81
CA SER A 122 0.54 11.88 22.80
C SER A 122 -0.07 11.58 21.42
N HIS A 123 0.60 12.00 20.33
CA HIS A 123 0.14 11.74 18.97
C HIS A 123 0.27 10.27 18.61
N VAL A 124 1.40 9.63 18.94
CA VAL A 124 1.61 8.21 18.71
C VAL A 124 0.57 7.37 19.46
N ARG A 125 0.30 7.66 20.75
CA ARG A 125 -0.75 6.96 21.51
C ARG A 125 -2.12 7.06 20.83
N LYS A 126 -2.51 8.24 20.36
CA LYS A 126 -3.78 8.43 19.62
C LYS A 126 -3.85 7.60 18.34
N ILE A 127 -2.73 7.45 17.61
CA ILE A 127 -2.68 6.61 16.41
C ILE A 127 -2.89 5.14 16.79
N VAL A 128 -2.23 4.68 17.86
CA VAL A 128 -2.38 3.30 18.36
C VAL A 128 -3.81 3.02 18.82
N GLU A 129 -4.41 3.91 19.62
CA GLU A 129 -5.80 3.80 20.06
C GLU A 129 -6.78 3.77 18.87
N LYS A 130 -6.56 4.65 17.89
CA LYS A 130 -7.38 4.67 16.67
C LYS A 130 -7.26 3.37 15.88
N HIS A 131 -6.05 2.83 15.75
CA HIS A 131 -5.80 1.58 15.03
C HIS A 131 -6.67 0.43 15.58
N PHE A 132 -6.66 0.24 16.90
CA PHE A 132 -7.47 -0.82 17.52
C PHE A 132 -8.97 -0.56 17.40
N ARG A 133 -9.41 0.69 17.58
CA ARG A 133 -10.81 1.07 17.38
C ARG A 133 -11.31 0.79 15.95
N ASP A 134 -10.49 1.10 14.95
CA ASP A 134 -10.81 0.86 13.54
C ASP A 134 -10.88 -0.64 13.22
N LEU A 135 -9.99 -1.46 13.81
CA LEU A 135 -10.02 -2.93 13.69
C LEU A 135 -11.28 -3.53 14.31
N GLU A 136 -11.67 -3.10 15.52
CA GLU A 136 -12.91 -3.56 16.17
C GLU A 136 -14.14 -3.21 15.33
N SER A 137 -14.18 -1.98 14.81
CA SER A 137 -15.27 -1.51 13.96
C SER A 137 -15.38 -2.31 12.66
N GLN A 138 -14.25 -2.68 12.04
CA GLN A 138 -14.24 -3.55 10.86
C GLN A 138 -14.74 -4.95 11.19
N LYS A 139 -14.29 -5.55 12.30
CA LYS A 139 -14.72 -6.90 12.72
C LYS A 139 -16.23 -6.97 12.94
N GLN A 140 -16.82 -5.95 13.57
CA GLN A 140 -18.27 -5.85 13.77
C GLN A 140 -19.02 -5.76 12.43
N ARG A 141 -18.53 -4.95 11.48
CA ARG A 141 -19.14 -4.84 10.13
C ARG A 141 -19.11 -6.16 9.37
N SER A 142 -18.00 -6.89 9.42
CA SER A 142 -17.86 -8.18 8.75
C SER A 142 -18.79 -9.25 9.33
N GLN A 143 -18.98 -9.26 10.66
CA GLN A 143 -19.92 -10.18 11.31
C GLN A 143 -21.37 -9.85 10.96
N ALA A 144 -21.76 -8.57 10.94
CA ALA A 144 -23.11 -8.17 10.56
C ALA A 144 -23.47 -8.56 9.11
N GLN A 145 -22.51 -8.49 8.18
CA GLN A 145 -22.72 -8.89 6.78
C GLN A 145 -22.81 -10.41 6.59
N GLN A 146 -22.08 -11.21 7.39
CA GLN A 146 -22.22 -12.67 7.35
C GLN A 146 -23.59 -13.13 7.85
N THR A 147 -24.09 -12.55 8.95
CA THR A 147 -25.40 -12.92 9.50
C THR A 147 -26.55 -12.57 8.53
N GLN A 148 -26.46 -11.47 7.79
CA GLN A 148 -27.47 -11.10 6.79
C GLN A 148 -27.47 -12.05 5.58
N ASN A 149 -26.30 -12.46 5.08
CA ASN A 149 -26.22 -13.38 3.95
C ASN A 149 -26.73 -14.79 4.28
N SER A 150 -26.51 -15.29 5.50
CA SER A 150 -27.04 -16.58 5.96
C SER A 150 -28.56 -16.58 6.17
N THR A 151 -29.16 -15.42 6.48
CA THR A 151 -30.61 -15.31 6.69
C THR A 151 -31.40 -15.22 5.37
N LEU A 152 -30.75 -14.81 4.28
CA LEU A 152 -31.35 -14.72 2.93
C LEU A 152 -31.21 -16.01 2.10
N SER A 153 -30.43 -16.98 2.59
CA SER A 153 -30.16 -18.27 1.93
C SER A 153 -30.83 -19.46 2.62
N SER A 154 -31.73 -19.21 3.57
CA SER A 154 -32.61 -20.20 4.21
C SER A 154 -34.07 -19.98 3.82
#